data_AF-A0A2Z2KKM9-F1
#
_entry.id   AF-A0A2Z2KKM9-F1
#
_cell.length_a   1.000
_cell.length_b   1.000
_cell.length_c   1.000
_cell.angle_alpha   90.00
_cell.angle_beta   90.00
_cell.angle_gamma   90.00
#
_symmetry.space_group_name_H-M   'P 1'
#
loop_
_entity.id
_entity.type
_entity.pdbx_description
1 polymer ?
#
loop_
_entity_poly.entity_id
_entity_poly.type
_entity_poly.pdbx_seq_one_letter_code
_entity_poly.pdbx_strand_id
1 'polypeptide(L)' 'MFNDRPLTQSLIGPRIMALLDSDPEAFEQEAIEYFALGYPGRTIVRFDNPTFYLRDDRPLKPYFKDKQRQQR' A
#
# COMPACT_ATOMS: atom_id res chain seq x y z
N MET A 1 1.19 -13.08 0.05
CA MET A 1 1.07 -12.47 -1.29
C MET A 1 -0.41 -12.39 -1.63
N PHE A 2 -0.84 -11.39 -2.40
CA PHE A 2 -2.21 -11.31 -2.92
C PHE A 2 -2.13 -11.22 -4.44
N ASN A 3 -2.75 -12.14 -5.18
CA ASN A 3 -2.65 -12.26 -6.64
C ASN A 3 -1.19 -12.21 -7.16
N ASP A 4 -0.28 -12.99 -6.55
CA ASP A 4 1.16 -13.05 -6.89
C ASP A 4 1.94 -11.72 -6.81
N ARG A 5 1.32 -10.65 -6.26
CA ARG A 5 2.00 -9.39 -5.99
C ARG A 5 2.52 -9.36 -4.56
N PRO A 6 3.76 -8.86 -4.34
CA PRO A 6 4.27 -8.63 -3.00
C PRO A 6 3.44 -7.53 -2.32
N LEU A 7 3.05 -7.78 -1.08
CA LEU A 7 2.37 -6.77 -0.26
C LEU A 7 3.42 -5.86 0.35
N THR A 8 3.18 -4.55 0.28
CA THR A 8 4.00 -3.60 1.02
C THR A 8 3.47 -3.46 2.43
N GLN A 9 4.34 -3.65 3.41
CA GLN A 9 4.05 -3.40 4.81
C GLN A 9 4.33 -1.93 5.13
N SER A 10 3.44 -1.31 5.88
CA SER A 10 3.61 0.08 6.34
C SER A 10 2.90 0.30 7.67
N LEU A 11 3.20 1.44 8.29
CA LEU A 11 2.67 1.89 9.56
C LEU A 11 2.09 3.29 9.42
N ILE A 12 1.17 3.63 10.32
CA ILE A 12 0.61 4.97 10.47
C ILE A 12 1.18 5.65 11.71
N GLY A 13 1.05 6.98 11.77
CA GLY A 13 1.48 7.76 12.94
C GLY A 13 0.60 7.52 14.17
N PRO A 14 1.11 7.81 15.38
CA PRO A 14 0.41 7.58 16.64
C PRO A 14 -0.90 8.38 16.77
N ARG A 15 -1.04 9.53 16.10
CA ARG A 15 -2.29 10.31 16.06
C ARG A 15 -3.44 9.51 15.45
N ILE A 16 -3.20 8.93 14.27
CA ILE A 16 -4.21 8.13 13.57
C ILE A 16 -4.45 6.85 14.37
N MET A 17 -3.38 6.24 14.90
CA MET A 17 -3.47 5.03 15.70
C MET A 17 -4.35 5.19 16.95
N ALA A 18 -4.35 6.36 17.58
CA ALA A 18 -5.19 6.64 18.75
C ALA A 18 -6.70 6.57 18.45
N LEU A 19 -7.10 6.75 17.17
CA LEU A 19 -8.50 6.64 16.76
C LEU A 19 -9.00 5.18 16.74
N LEU A 20 -8.10 4.20 16.66
CA LEU A 20 -8.48 2.78 16.49
C LEU A 20 -9.47 2.31 17.57
N ASP A 21 -9.25 2.71 18.82
CA ASP A 21 -10.09 2.30 19.95
C ASP A 21 -11.20 3.32 20.26
N SER A 22 -11.02 4.60 19.92
CA SER A 22 -11.95 5.67 20.29
C SER A 22 -13.00 6.00 19.23
N ASP A 23 -12.62 5.92 17.95
CA ASP A 23 -13.45 6.25 16.79
C ASP A 23 -12.99 5.43 15.57
N PRO A 24 -13.48 4.17 15.46
CA PRO A 24 -13.07 3.26 14.38
C PRO A 24 -13.42 3.75 12.98
N GLU A 25 -14.51 4.53 12.82
CA GLU A 25 -14.90 5.10 11.54
C GLU A 25 -13.92 6.21 11.12
N ALA A 26 -13.57 7.10 12.04
CA ALA A 26 -12.55 8.12 11.79
C ALA A 26 -11.17 7.49 11.54
N PHE A 27 -10.84 6.41 12.24
CA PHE A 27 -9.60 5.65 12.01
C PHE A 27 -9.53 5.12 10.57
N GLU A 28 -10.59 4.46 10.09
CA GLU A 28 -10.63 3.91 8.73
C GLU A 28 -10.47 5.01 7.69
N GLN A 29 -11.21 6.11 7.85
CA GLN A 29 -11.14 7.24 6.92
C GLN A 29 -9.74 7.88 6.91
N GLU A 30 -9.19 8.21 8.08
CA GLU A 30 -7.85 8.83 8.16
C GLU A 30 -6.75 7.89 7.65
N ALA A 31 -6.86 6.58 7.89
CA ALA A 31 -5.90 5.60 7.37
C ALA A 31 -5.94 5.55 5.83
N ILE A 32 -7.14 5.53 5.23
CA ILE A 32 -7.30 5.56 3.77
C ILE A 32 -6.67 6.82 3.18
N GLU A 33 -6.99 7.99 3.74
CA GLU A 33 -6.45 9.28 3.28
C GLU A 33 -4.91 9.33 3.42
N TYR A 34 -4.38 8.87 4.57
CA TYR A 34 -2.94 8.81 4.81
C TYR A 34 -2.20 7.96 3.77
N PHE A 35 -2.71 6.76 3.48
CA PHE A 35 -2.08 5.86 2.50
C PHE A 35 -2.29 6.33 1.06
N ALA A 36 -3.40 6.99 0.73
CA ALA A 36 -3.63 7.56 -0.59
C ALA A 36 -2.58 8.64 -0.93
N LEU A 37 -2.15 9.43 0.05
CA LEU A 37 -1.11 10.46 -0.10
C LEU A 37 0.29 9.86 -0.25
N GLY A 38 0.65 8.90 0.62
CA GLY A 38 1.99 8.31 0.64
C GLY A 38 2.23 7.24 -0.42
N TYR A 39 1.17 6.57 -0.88
CA TYR A 39 1.24 5.40 -1.76
C TYR A 39 0.19 5.47 -2.89
N PRO A 40 0.33 6.43 -3.83
CA PRO A 40 -0.61 6.55 -4.94
C PRO A 40 -0.65 5.28 -5.79
N GLY A 41 -1.87 4.80 -6.06
CA GLY A 41 -2.13 3.56 -6.79
C GLY A 41 -1.96 2.28 -5.98
N ARG A 42 -1.96 2.38 -4.64
CA ARG A 42 -1.98 1.24 -3.73
C ARG A 42 -3.26 1.20 -2.92
N THR A 43 -3.66 -0.01 -2.56
CA THR A 43 -4.91 -0.28 -1.84
C THR A 43 -4.60 -1.06 -0.57
N ILE A 44 -5.21 -0.67 0.55
CA ILE A 44 -5.15 -1.42 1.81
C ILE A 44 -5.95 -2.71 1.63
N VAL A 45 -5.33 -3.86 1.89
CA VAL A 45 -5.99 -5.17 1.75
C VAL A 45 -6.06 -5.94 3.07
N ARG A 46 -5.24 -5.56 4.05
CA ARG A 46 -5.25 -6.16 5.39
C ARG A 46 -4.65 -5.20 6.39
N PHE A 47 -5.17 -5.26 7.61
CA PHE A 47 -4.60 -4.62 8.77
C PHE A 47 -4.40 -5.66 9.88
N ASP A 48 -3.14 -5.85 10.29
CA ASP A 48 -2.77 -6.67 11.45
C ASP A 48 -2.04 -5.76 12.44
N ASN A 49 -2.78 -5.19 13.40
CA ASN A 49 -2.32 -4.13 14.30
C ASN A 49 -0.86 -4.34 14.79
N PRO A 50 0.09 -3.40 14.52
CA PRO A 50 -0.09 -2.08 13.89
C PRO A 50 0.20 -2.03 12.38
N THR A 51 0.41 -3.18 11.75
CA THR A 51 0.90 -3.31 10.37
C THR A 51 -0.22 -3.27 9.34
N PHE A 52 -0.11 -2.34 8.39
CA PHE A 52 -0.95 -2.30 7.19
C PHE A 52 -0.28 -3.01 6.02
N TYR A 53 -1.07 -3.75 5.26
CA TYR A 53 -0.64 -4.42 4.05
C TYR A 53 -1.29 -3.77 2.84
N LEU A 54 -0.45 -3.24 1.96
CA LEU A 54 -0.84 -2.54 0.75
C LEU A 54 -0.57 -3.42 -0.47
N ARG A 55 -1.57 -3.57 -1.32
CA ARG A 55 -1.42 -4.15 -2.66
C ARG A 55 -1.13 -3.03 -3.65
N ASP A 56 -0.14 -3.25 -4.51
CA ASP A 56 0.13 -2.34 -5.63
C ASP A 56 -0.82 -2.65 -6.78
N ASP A 57 -1.74 -1.73 -7.09
CA ASP A 57 -2.74 -1.90 -8.16
C ASP A 57 -2.27 -1.28 -9.49
N ARG A 58 -1.11 -0.64 -9.51
CA ARG A 58 -0.55 -0.06 -10.73
C ARG A 58 -0.20 -1.17 -11.73
N PRO A 59 -0.24 -0.88 -13.03
CA PRO A 59 0.30 -1.79 -14.03
C PRO A 59 1.78 -2.02 -13.73
N LEU A 60 2.21 -3.29 -13.78
CA LEU A 60 3.63 -3.64 -13.70
C LEU A 60 4.35 -2.85 -14.79
N LYS A 61 5.22 -1.91 -14.39
CA LYS A 61 6.16 -1.32 -15.34
C LYS A 61 7.05 -2.47 -15.81
N PRO A 62 7.20 -2.69 -17.13
CA PRO A 62 8.17 -3.66 -17.62
C PRO A 62 9.57 -3.15 -17.24
N TYR A 63 10.12 -3.66 -16.14
CA TYR A 63 11.45 -3.28 -15.65
C TYR A 63 12.57 -3.72 -16.60
N PHE A 64 12.28 -4.60 -17.57
CA PHE A 64 13.23 -5.04 -18.59
C PHE A 64 12.58 -5.10 -19.97
N LYS A 65 12.61 -3.99 -20.71
CA LYS A 65 12.48 -4.00 -22.17
C LYS A 65 13.45 -2.98 -22.77
N ASP A 66 14.75 -3.29 -22.78
CA ASP A 66 15.75 -2.55 -23.60
C ASP A 66 17.11 -3.27 -23.78
N LYS A 67 17.19 -4.61 -23.63
CA LYS A 67 18.47 -5.36 -23.82
C LYS A 67 18.47 -6.43 -24.90
N GLN A 68 17.60 -6.35 -25.92
CA GLN A 68 17.62 -7.29 -27.04
C GLN A 68 17.58 -6.61 -28.43
N ARG A 69 18.03 -5.35 -28.53
CA ARG A 69 18.17 -4.63 -29.82
C ARG A 69 19.62 -4.48 -30.30
N GLN A 70 20.60 -5.07 -29.61
CA GLN A 70 22.04 -4.95 -29.93
C GLN A 70 22.74 -6.29 -30.21
N GLN A 71 22.02 -7.27 -30.75
CA GLN A 71 22.67 -8.43 -31.39
C GLN A 71 22.06 -8.58 -32.79
N ARG A 72 22.50 -7.70 -33.70
CA ARG A 72 22.46 -7.96 -35.15
C ARG A 72 23.88 -8.29 -35.59
#